data_AF-A0A4Q6FZQ2-F1
#
_entry.id   AF-A0A4Q6FZQ2-F1
#
_cell.length_a   1.000
_cell.length_b   1.000
_cell.length_c   1.000
_cell.angle_alpha   90.00
_cell.angle_beta   90.00
_cell.angle_gamma   90.00
#
_symmetry.space_group_name_H-M   'P 1'
#
loop_
_entity.id
_entity.type
_entity.pdbx_description
1 polymer ?
#
loop_
_entity_poly.entity_id
_entity_poly.type
_entity_poly.pdbx_seq_one_letter_code
_entity_poly.pdbx_strand_id
1 'polypeptide(L)'
;MNFLFVVFFVLLSCGRSIPVSDPKIIGGTATDAPPYFVSLFFKGEALPFCGGALISAREVITAAHCVSGVTGEIEVRFAVSDLNDLSRAHEVEAVVIHPRYHTQSIQFDIAWLSLRSQSHGAKPVTIESSRARQSNLEVIGFGSTRAKDESYPSQLQSARIDEQALYECAALKGPFSSIGDNQICAGSRDGSRDSCYGDSGGPLVTTSRTLYGLVSWGVSCGEPGMPGVYTRVASYDTWLSSPLRADDLSELIGSVFYFPLLHEGRRFSARYQLWGKNVSSSPALRTWRRKLGDEFIAIDLVEPSPGRFRLRLNRGEKTYESATSFTELKR
;
A
#
# COMPACT_ATOMS: atom_id res chain seq x y z
N MET A 1 50.92 -54.55 40.10
CA MET A 1 49.46 -54.72 39.99
C MET A 1 48.88 -53.35 39.65
N ASN A 2 48.39 -53.27 38.41
CA ASN A 2 47.89 -52.16 37.59
C ASN A 2 47.59 -50.77 38.19
N PHE A 3 48.20 -49.76 37.58
CA PHE A 3 47.73 -48.38 37.51
C PHE A 3 46.45 -48.30 36.66
N LEU A 4 45.42 -47.61 37.14
CA LEU A 4 44.24 -47.25 36.33
C LEU A 4 44.12 -45.73 36.26
N PHE A 5 44.51 -45.19 35.10
CA PHE A 5 44.30 -43.79 34.72
C PHE A 5 42.81 -43.60 34.37
N VAL A 6 42.12 -42.70 35.06
CA VAL A 6 40.76 -42.26 34.67
C VAL A 6 40.91 -41.04 33.77
N VAL A 7 40.70 -41.25 32.47
CA VAL A 7 40.62 -40.17 31.47
C VAL A 7 39.19 -39.65 31.42
N PHE A 8 38.98 -38.40 31.82
CA PHE A 8 37.70 -37.69 31.67
C PHE A 8 37.59 -37.20 30.21
N PHE A 9 36.82 -37.89 29.37
CA PHE A 9 36.43 -37.37 28.07
C PHE A 9 35.31 -36.35 28.25
N VAL A 10 35.65 -35.06 28.25
CA VAL A 10 34.68 -33.99 28.05
C VAL A 10 34.35 -33.97 26.56
N LEU A 11 33.22 -34.58 26.19
CA LEU A 11 32.64 -34.40 24.86
C LEU A 11 32.09 -32.96 24.77
N LEU A 12 32.91 -32.03 24.27
CA LEU A 12 32.40 -30.77 23.72
C LEU A 12 31.62 -31.11 22.45
N SER A 13 30.32 -31.34 22.60
CA SER A 13 29.39 -31.18 21.48
C SER A 13 29.39 -29.71 21.10
N CYS A 14 30.08 -29.39 20.01
CA CYS A 14 29.89 -28.14 19.30
C CYS A 14 28.51 -28.21 18.63
N GLY A 15 27.47 -27.95 19.42
CA GLY A 15 26.13 -27.70 18.91
C GLY A 15 26.20 -26.43 18.08
N ARG A 16 26.30 -26.58 16.75
CA ARG A 16 26.08 -25.49 15.81
C ARG A 16 24.63 -25.07 16.01
N SER A 17 24.41 -23.98 16.76
CA SER A 17 23.13 -23.31 16.78
C SER A 17 22.86 -22.82 15.37
N ILE A 18 21.99 -23.54 14.65
CA ILE A 18 21.31 -22.96 13.49
C ILE A 18 20.54 -21.78 14.08
N PRO A 19 20.80 -20.52 13.68
CA PRO A 19 19.99 -19.42 14.14
C PRO A 19 18.56 -19.69 13.64
N VAL A 20 17.69 -20.08 14.56
CA VAL A 20 16.26 -20.16 14.29
C VAL A 20 15.81 -18.71 14.15
N SER A 21 15.66 -18.26 12.92
CA SER A 21 15.16 -16.93 12.60
C SER A 21 13.74 -16.81 13.13
N ASP A 22 13.50 -15.87 14.04
CA ASP A 22 12.15 -15.54 14.48
C ASP A 22 11.29 -15.16 13.26
N PRO A 23 10.08 -15.74 13.11
CA PRO A 23 9.20 -15.49 11.98
C PRO A 23 8.58 -14.08 12.07
N LYS A 24 8.61 -13.29 11.00
CA LYS A 24 8.05 -11.91 10.94
C LYS A 24 6.92 -11.90 9.89
N ILE A 25 5.88 -11.09 10.01
CA ILE A 25 4.49 -11.61 9.85
C ILE A 25 4.25 -12.72 10.89
N ILE A 26 3.09 -12.74 11.55
CA ILE A 26 2.84 -13.75 12.59
C ILE A 26 2.92 -15.13 11.93
N GLY A 27 3.77 -16.02 12.48
CA GLY A 27 4.02 -17.36 11.96
C GLY A 27 4.61 -17.41 10.53
N GLY A 28 5.19 -16.30 10.05
CA GLY A 28 5.84 -16.21 8.75
C GLY A 28 7.19 -16.93 8.66
N THR A 29 7.88 -16.78 7.56
CA THR A 29 9.26 -17.26 7.38
C THR A 29 10.03 -16.27 6.51
N ALA A 30 11.34 -16.17 6.74
CA ALA A 30 12.22 -15.31 5.96
C ALA A 30 12.14 -15.70 4.48
N THR A 31 12.03 -14.69 3.62
CA THR A 31 11.82 -14.88 2.19
C THR A 31 12.55 -13.82 1.39
N ASP A 32 12.93 -14.17 0.17
CA ASP A 32 13.44 -13.19 -0.78
C ASP A 32 12.28 -12.39 -1.37
N ALA A 33 12.52 -11.09 -1.54
CA ALA A 33 11.54 -10.20 -2.12
C ALA A 33 11.25 -10.58 -3.57
N PRO A 34 9.98 -10.88 -3.92
CA PRO A 34 9.63 -11.03 -5.32
C PRO A 34 9.83 -9.69 -6.04
N PRO A 35 10.06 -9.71 -7.36
CA PRO A 35 10.46 -8.51 -8.11
C PRO A 35 9.37 -7.43 -8.19
N TYR A 36 8.14 -7.74 -7.79
CA TYR A 36 7.02 -6.81 -7.71
C TYR A 36 6.80 -6.22 -6.31
N PHE A 37 7.45 -6.75 -5.27
CA PHE A 37 7.26 -6.27 -3.90
C PHE A 37 7.86 -4.88 -3.75
N VAL A 38 7.09 -4.00 -3.13
CA VAL A 38 7.44 -2.60 -2.92
C VAL A 38 7.38 -2.28 -1.44
N SER A 39 8.38 -1.54 -0.95
CA SER A 39 8.39 -0.98 0.39
C SER A 39 8.33 0.55 0.30
N LEU A 40 7.41 1.15 1.05
CA LEU A 40 7.18 2.59 1.10
C LEU A 40 7.91 3.19 2.31
N PHE A 41 8.69 4.23 2.07
CA PHE A 41 9.45 4.95 3.09
C PHE A 41 9.06 6.42 3.06
N PHE A 42 9.07 7.06 4.24
CA PHE A 42 9.25 8.51 4.24
C PHE A 42 10.71 8.81 3.91
N LYS A 43 10.93 9.83 3.08
CA LYS A 43 12.27 10.22 2.65
C LYS A 43 13.16 10.51 3.87
N GLY A 44 14.32 9.85 3.93
CA GLY A 44 15.26 9.94 5.03
C GLY A 44 15.06 8.92 6.15
N GLU A 45 13.95 8.17 6.14
CA GLU A 45 13.71 7.09 7.11
C GLU A 45 14.36 5.77 6.69
N ALA A 46 14.79 5.01 7.70
CA ALA A 46 15.44 3.72 7.52
C ALA A 46 14.46 2.55 7.47
N LEU A 47 13.23 2.73 7.98
CA LEU A 47 12.22 1.68 8.08
C LEU A 47 11.03 1.98 7.16
N PRO A 48 10.48 0.96 6.48
CA PRO A 48 9.28 1.14 5.69
C PRO A 48 8.06 1.28 6.62
N PHE A 49 7.12 2.13 6.24
CA PHE A 49 5.86 2.29 6.98
C PHE A 49 4.70 1.48 6.39
N CYS A 50 4.82 1.10 5.11
CA CYS A 50 3.85 0.28 4.38
C CYS A 50 4.54 -0.52 3.27
N GLY A 51 3.83 -1.52 2.76
CA GLY A 51 4.13 -2.25 1.53
C GLY A 51 3.35 -1.75 0.32
N GLY A 52 3.60 -2.38 -0.82
CA GLY A 52 2.92 -2.15 -2.09
C GLY A 52 3.26 -3.21 -3.13
N ALA A 53 2.63 -3.11 -4.30
CA ALA A 53 2.88 -3.98 -5.44
C ALA A 53 3.09 -3.15 -6.71
N LEU A 54 4.17 -3.45 -7.44
CA LEU A 54 4.43 -2.90 -8.77
C LEU A 54 3.52 -3.59 -9.79
N ILE A 55 2.71 -2.84 -10.52
CA ILE A 55 1.74 -3.37 -11.51
C ILE A 55 2.09 -2.99 -12.96
N SER A 56 2.95 -1.99 -13.16
CA SER A 56 3.63 -1.74 -14.44
C SER A 56 4.92 -0.94 -14.21
N ALA A 57 5.65 -0.56 -15.25
CA ALA A 57 7.02 -0.06 -15.14
C ALA A 57 7.19 1.18 -14.23
N ARG A 58 6.13 1.97 -14.00
CA ARG A 58 6.12 3.20 -13.19
C ARG A 58 4.93 3.28 -12.24
N GLU A 59 4.22 2.18 -12.03
CA GLU A 59 2.92 2.20 -11.37
C GLU A 59 2.92 1.21 -10.23
N VAL A 60 2.70 1.72 -9.02
CA VAL A 60 2.59 0.93 -7.79
C VAL A 60 1.19 1.10 -7.22
N ILE A 61 0.61 0.03 -6.67
CA ILE A 61 -0.59 0.12 -5.84
C ILE A 61 -0.29 -0.27 -4.40
N THR A 62 -0.98 0.38 -3.48
CA THR A 62 -0.87 0.20 -2.03
C THR A 62 -2.25 0.46 -1.39
N ALA A 63 -2.35 0.35 -0.07
CA ALA A 63 -3.55 0.72 0.66
C ALA A 63 -3.71 2.25 0.70
N ALA A 64 -4.95 2.75 0.62
CA ALA A 64 -5.21 4.18 0.69
C ALA A 64 -4.85 4.76 2.06
N HIS A 65 -5.06 4.02 3.14
CA HIS A 65 -4.75 4.47 4.50
C HIS A 65 -3.25 4.72 4.70
N CYS A 66 -2.37 4.06 3.93
CA CYS A 66 -0.93 4.30 3.98
C CYS A 66 -0.54 5.71 3.53
N VAL A 67 -1.32 6.30 2.62
CA VAL A 67 -0.97 7.57 1.96
C VAL A 67 -2.00 8.68 2.24
N SER A 68 -3.15 8.32 2.80
CA SER A 68 -4.15 9.26 3.26
C SER A 68 -3.64 10.04 4.48
N GLY A 69 -3.54 11.36 4.34
CA GLY A 69 -3.12 12.27 5.40
C GLY A 69 -1.61 12.49 5.45
N VAL A 70 -0.84 11.81 4.59
CA VAL A 70 0.61 11.93 4.56
C VAL A 70 1.04 13.30 4.05
N THR A 71 1.93 13.95 4.79
CA THR A 71 2.57 15.22 4.42
C THR A 71 4.04 15.06 4.04
N GLY A 72 4.69 13.98 4.46
CA GLY A 72 6.07 13.66 4.11
C GLY A 72 6.25 13.29 2.64
N GLU A 73 7.45 13.48 2.10
CA GLU A 73 7.83 12.93 0.79
C GLU A 73 7.91 11.40 0.89
N ILE A 74 7.17 10.70 0.03
CA ILE A 74 7.20 9.24 -0.07
C ILE A 74 8.23 8.83 -1.12
N GLU A 75 9.07 7.87 -0.77
CA GLU A 75 9.93 7.14 -1.70
C GLU A 75 9.57 5.66 -1.63
N VAL A 76 9.81 4.95 -2.74
CA VAL A 76 9.62 3.51 -2.80
C VAL A 76 10.93 2.79 -3.12
N ARG A 77 11.07 1.58 -2.58
CA ARG A 77 12.17 0.66 -2.90
C ARG A 77 11.58 -0.66 -3.37
N PHE A 78 12.23 -1.29 -4.33
CA PHE A 78 11.76 -2.52 -4.97
C PHE A 78 12.61 -3.70 -4.56
N ALA A 79 11.99 -4.88 -4.43
CA ALA A 79 12.69 -6.14 -4.21
C ALA A 79 13.69 -6.09 -3.01
N VAL A 80 13.32 -5.39 -1.93
CA VAL A 80 14.13 -5.31 -0.71
C VAL A 80 13.87 -6.56 0.14
N SER A 81 14.87 -7.44 0.24
CA SER A 81 14.85 -8.63 1.11
C SER A 81 15.42 -8.35 2.51
N ASP A 82 16.33 -7.37 2.66
CA ASP A 82 16.95 -7.00 3.93
C ASP A 82 16.98 -5.47 4.08
N LEU A 83 16.44 -4.94 5.17
CA LEU A 83 16.45 -3.50 5.47
C LEU A 83 17.86 -2.96 5.74
N ASN A 84 18.85 -3.81 5.94
CA ASN A 84 20.26 -3.43 6.00
C ASN A 84 20.93 -3.35 4.62
N ASP A 85 20.26 -3.86 3.58
CA ASP A 85 20.72 -3.82 2.18
C ASP A 85 19.63 -3.24 1.28
N LEU A 86 19.53 -1.92 1.32
CA LEU A 86 18.47 -1.19 0.66
C LEU A 86 18.81 -0.96 -0.82
N SER A 87 17.86 -1.31 -1.69
CA SER A 87 17.91 -0.94 -3.09
C SER A 87 17.86 0.59 -3.27
N ARG A 88 18.15 1.03 -4.49
CA ARG A 88 17.93 2.43 -4.89
C ARG A 88 16.48 2.85 -4.60
N ALA A 89 16.34 4.05 -4.02
CA ALA A 89 15.04 4.69 -3.83
C ALA A 89 14.52 5.30 -5.13
N HIS A 90 13.20 5.23 -5.32
CA HIS A 90 12.49 5.85 -6.42
C HIS A 90 11.49 6.86 -5.88
N GLU A 91 11.53 8.07 -6.44
CA GLU A 91 10.62 9.14 -6.05
C GLU A 91 9.19 8.87 -6.52
N VAL A 92 8.23 9.07 -5.63
CA VAL A 92 6.81 9.11 -5.98
C VAL A 92 6.47 10.48 -6.57
N GLU A 93 5.98 10.46 -7.80
CA GLU A 93 5.58 11.62 -8.59
C GLU A 93 4.16 12.07 -8.26
N ALA A 94 3.23 11.12 -8.15
CA ALA A 94 1.82 11.38 -7.88
C ALA A 94 1.18 10.27 -7.05
N VAL A 95 0.20 10.64 -6.22
CA VAL A 95 -0.62 9.73 -5.42
C VAL A 95 -2.08 9.96 -5.75
N VAL A 96 -2.78 8.90 -6.13
CA VAL A 96 -4.23 8.91 -6.38
C VAL A 96 -4.89 7.93 -5.43
N ILE A 97 -5.63 8.45 -4.46
CA ILE A 97 -6.45 7.64 -3.56
C ILE A 97 -7.78 7.36 -4.25
N HIS A 98 -8.30 6.13 -4.10
CA HIS A 98 -9.61 5.81 -4.63
C HIS A 98 -10.68 6.81 -4.13
N PRO A 99 -11.51 7.40 -5.02
CA PRO A 99 -12.38 8.53 -4.67
C PRO A 99 -13.44 8.20 -3.60
N ARG A 100 -13.80 6.91 -3.50
CA ARG A 100 -14.74 6.38 -2.50
C ARG A 100 -14.07 5.92 -1.19
N TYR A 101 -12.75 6.11 -1.04
CA TYR A 101 -12.04 5.74 0.17
C TYR A 101 -12.61 6.49 1.38
N HIS A 102 -12.93 5.75 2.44
CA HIS A 102 -13.53 6.30 3.65
C HIS A 102 -12.70 5.95 4.88
N THR A 103 -12.09 6.96 5.51
CA THR A 103 -11.08 6.77 6.56
C THR A 103 -11.59 6.07 7.81
N GLN A 104 -12.89 6.18 8.14
CA GLN A 104 -13.44 5.56 9.34
C GLN A 104 -13.85 4.11 9.13
N SER A 105 -14.41 3.78 7.96
CA SER A 105 -14.87 2.43 7.66
C SER A 105 -13.85 1.60 6.88
N ILE A 106 -12.75 2.23 6.46
CA ILE A 106 -11.65 1.63 5.67
C ILE A 106 -12.20 0.91 4.43
N GLN A 107 -13.29 1.46 3.86
CA GLN A 107 -13.87 1.01 2.61
C GLN A 107 -13.09 1.64 1.45
N PHE A 108 -12.99 0.91 0.33
CA PHE A 108 -12.22 1.33 -0.86
C PHE A 108 -10.76 1.68 -0.57
N ASP A 109 -10.11 0.86 0.26
CA ASP A 109 -8.75 1.07 0.74
C ASP A 109 -7.68 0.68 -0.29
N ILE A 110 -7.60 1.48 -1.36
CA ILE A 110 -6.62 1.34 -2.43
C ILE A 110 -6.13 2.70 -2.92
N ALA A 111 -4.84 2.81 -3.17
CA ALA A 111 -4.21 3.98 -3.77
C ALA A 111 -3.20 3.57 -4.84
N TRP A 112 -3.01 4.49 -5.79
CA TRP A 112 -2.11 4.38 -6.93
C TRP A 112 -0.98 5.39 -6.78
N LEU A 113 0.25 4.94 -6.99
CA LEU A 113 1.44 5.76 -6.96
C LEU A 113 2.09 5.71 -8.35
N SER A 114 2.29 6.90 -8.94
CA SER A 114 3.10 7.05 -10.15
C SER A 114 4.53 7.36 -9.76
N LEU A 115 5.49 6.67 -10.37
CA LEU A 115 6.92 6.86 -10.14
C LEU A 115 7.51 7.85 -11.14
N ARG A 116 8.46 8.67 -10.68
CA ARG A 116 9.17 9.62 -11.54
C ARG A 116 10.05 8.94 -12.60
N SER A 117 10.55 7.75 -12.30
CA SER A 117 11.43 6.96 -13.16
C SER A 117 10.97 5.51 -13.20
N GLN A 118 11.38 4.77 -14.25
CA GLN A 118 11.09 3.34 -14.34
C GLN A 118 11.75 2.57 -13.20
N SER A 119 11.07 1.53 -12.74
CA SER A 119 11.52 0.58 -11.73
C SER A 119 12.54 -0.42 -12.32
N HIS A 120 13.76 0.07 -12.58
CA HIS A 120 14.84 -0.77 -13.12
C HIS A 120 15.15 -1.95 -12.18
N GLY A 121 15.15 -3.17 -12.72
CA GLY A 121 15.42 -4.39 -11.96
C GLY A 121 14.21 -5.02 -11.27
N ALA A 122 13.08 -4.29 -11.21
CA ALA A 122 11.80 -4.81 -10.74
C ALA A 122 10.98 -5.37 -11.91
N LYS A 123 10.00 -6.23 -11.61
CA LYS A 123 9.05 -6.77 -12.61
C LYS A 123 7.64 -6.66 -12.05
N PRO A 124 6.69 -6.12 -12.83
CA PRO A 124 5.33 -5.98 -12.38
C PRO A 124 4.63 -7.33 -12.16
N VAL A 125 3.75 -7.38 -11.18
CA VAL A 125 2.87 -8.52 -10.92
C VAL A 125 1.65 -8.47 -11.83
N THR A 126 1.15 -9.64 -12.22
CA THR A 126 -0.15 -9.74 -12.91
C THR A 126 -1.27 -9.70 -11.87
N ILE A 127 -2.29 -8.88 -12.09
CA ILE A 127 -3.47 -8.80 -11.23
C ILE A 127 -4.33 -10.06 -11.41
N GLU A 128 -4.77 -10.66 -10.30
CA GLU A 128 -5.75 -11.74 -10.34
C GLU A 128 -7.10 -11.19 -10.80
N SER A 129 -7.65 -11.77 -11.86
CA SER A 129 -8.94 -11.36 -12.43
C SER A 129 -10.12 -12.06 -11.74
N SER A 130 -9.88 -13.27 -11.22
CA SER A 130 -10.90 -14.06 -10.56
C SER A 130 -11.28 -13.46 -9.21
N ARG A 131 -12.59 -13.35 -8.98
CA ARG A 131 -13.16 -13.03 -7.67
C ARG A 131 -13.53 -14.28 -6.86
N ALA A 132 -13.27 -15.47 -7.41
CA ALA A 132 -13.54 -16.72 -6.71
C ALA A 132 -12.57 -16.89 -5.53
N ARG A 133 -13.09 -17.46 -4.44
CA ARG A 133 -12.33 -17.69 -3.21
C ARG A 133 -11.06 -18.50 -3.48
N GLN A 134 -9.95 -18.06 -2.90
CA GLN A 134 -8.64 -18.70 -3.04
C GLN A 134 -8.19 -19.35 -1.72
N SER A 135 -7.24 -20.28 -1.82
CA SER A 135 -6.58 -20.91 -0.67
C SER A 135 -5.08 -20.93 -0.91
N ASN A 136 -4.29 -21.19 0.14
CA ASN A 136 -2.82 -21.14 0.08
C ASN A 136 -2.30 -19.81 -0.47
N LEU A 137 -2.94 -18.72 -0.05
CA LEU A 137 -2.50 -17.36 -0.36
C LEU A 137 -1.23 -17.07 0.42
N GLU A 138 -0.37 -16.21 -0.13
CA GLU A 138 0.86 -15.78 0.52
C GLU A 138 0.82 -14.26 0.74
N VAL A 139 0.92 -13.84 2.01
CA VAL A 139 1.11 -12.45 2.39
C VAL A 139 2.60 -12.20 2.59
N ILE A 140 3.09 -11.03 2.16
CA ILE A 140 4.52 -10.70 2.14
C ILE A 140 4.72 -9.28 2.70
N GLY A 141 5.69 -9.11 3.61
CA GLY A 141 5.90 -7.82 4.26
C GLY A 141 6.96 -7.79 5.37
N PHE A 142 7.18 -6.57 5.87
CA PHE A 142 8.10 -6.25 6.97
C PHE A 142 7.36 -5.93 8.28
N GLY A 143 6.11 -6.37 8.41
CA GLY A 143 5.31 -6.10 9.59
C GLY A 143 5.73 -6.90 10.82
N SER A 144 5.16 -6.49 11.95
CA SER A 144 5.44 -7.04 13.27
C SER A 144 5.22 -8.56 13.32
N THR A 145 6.13 -9.25 14.01
CA THR A 145 6.09 -10.70 14.28
C THR A 145 5.20 -11.07 15.45
N ARG A 146 4.96 -10.09 16.31
CA ARG A 146 4.44 -10.25 17.67
C ARG A 146 3.53 -9.06 17.94
N ALA A 147 2.23 -9.31 17.97
CA ALA A 147 1.21 -8.28 18.19
C ALA A 147 1.44 -7.46 19.47
N LYS A 148 2.03 -8.05 20.52
CA LYS A 148 2.20 -7.39 21.83
C LYS A 148 3.47 -6.56 21.97
N ASP A 149 4.54 -6.93 21.27
CA ASP A 149 5.88 -6.36 21.47
C ASP A 149 6.40 -5.61 20.24
N GLU A 150 5.60 -5.57 19.16
CA GLU A 150 5.92 -4.87 17.91
C GLU A 150 7.34 -5.11 17.41
N SER A 151 7.72 -6.38 17.31
CA SER A 151 9.05 -6.77 16.85
C SER A 151 9.12 -6.75 15.33
N TYR A 152 9.84 -5.77 14.77
CA TYR A 152 9.95 -5.59 13.33
C TYR A 152 11.16 -6.33 12.71
N PRO A 153 10.98 -6.91 11.52
CA PRO A 153 12.04 -7.51 10.72
C PRO A 153 13.05 -6.57 10.11
N SER A 154 14.31 -7.02 10.09
CA SER A 154 15.23 -6.59 9.03
C SER A 154 15.05 -7.43 7.76
N GLN A 155 14.81 -8.75 7.86
CA GLN A 155 14.60 -9.62 6.69
C GLN A 155 13.12 -9.72 6.32
N LEU A 156 12.81 -9.62 5.03
CA LEU A 156 11.45 -9.74 4.52
C LEU A 156 10.89 -11.11 4.85
N GLN A 157 9.58 -11.18 5.04
CA GLN A 157 8.94 -12.43 5.36
C GLN A 157 7.68 -12.68 4.56
N SER A 158 7.26 -13.94 4.61
CA SER A 158 5.99 -14.38 4.06
C SER A 158 5.28 -15.37 4.97
N ALA A 159 3.95 -15.36 4.96
CA ALA A 159 3.13 -16.37 5.62
C ALA A 159 2.03 -16.87 4.67
N ARG A 160 1.70 -18.17 4.78
CA ARG A 160 0.59 -18.76 4.03
C ARG A 160 -0.69 -18.71 4.84
N ILE A 161 -1.74 -18.16 4.24
CA ILE A 161 -3.06 -17.98 4.83
C ILE A 161 -4.15 -18.41 3.85
N ASP A 162 -5.37 -18.60 4.35
CA ASP A 162 -6.54 -18.96 3.55
C ASP A 162 -7.61 -17.87 3.63
N GLU A 163 -8.33 -17.69 2.53
CA GLU A 163 -9.50 -16.83 2.52
C GLU A 163 -10.70 -17.53 3.18
N GLN A 164 -11.36 -16.80 4.06
CA GLN A 164 -12.59 -17.20 4.75
C GLN A 164 -13.80 -16.73 3.95
N ALA A 165 -14.93 -17.41 4.09
CA ALA A 165 -16.13 -16.95 3.40
C ALA A 165 -16.61 -15.61 3.97
N LEU A 166 -17.11 -14.72 3.10
CA LEU A 166 -17.55 -13.39 3.51
C LEU A 166 -18.62 -13.44 4.62
N TYR A 167 -19.54 -14.41 4.55
CA TYR A 167 -20.57 -14.58 5.59
C TYR A 167 -19.99 -15.04 6.94
N GLU A 168 -18.92 -15.84 6.94
CA GLU A 168 -18.23 -16.25 8.18
C GLU A 168 -17.59 -15.02 8.83
N CYS A 169 -16.95 -14.18 8.01
CA CYS A 169 -16.33 -12.96 8.47
C CYS A 169 -17.37 -11.96 9.02
N ALA A 170 -18.47 -11.72 8.28
CA ALA A 170 -19.55 -10.85 8.73
C ALA A 170 -20.25 -11.35 10.01
N ALA A 171 -20.20 -12.66 10.29
CA ALA A 171 -20.75 -13.23 11.51
C ALA A 171 -19.98 -12.83 12.78
N LEU A 172 -18.71 -12.38 12.66
CA LEU A 172 -17.90 -11.87 13.78
C LEU A 172 -18.41 -10.55 14.38
N LYS A 173 -19.36 -9.87 13.69
CA LYS A 173 -19.97 -8.59 14.12
C LYS A 173 -18.94 -7.46 14.28
N GLY A 174 -19.37 -6.33 14.85
CA GLY A 174 -18.53 -5.15 15.01
C GLY A 174 -18.03 -4.60 13.66
N PRO A 175 -16.74 -4.27 13.52
CA PRO A 175 -16.15 -3.79 12.27
C PRO A 175 -16.41 -4.74 11.08
N PHE A 176 -16.44 -6.05 11.33
CA PHE A 176 -16.65 -7.06 10.29
C PHE A 176 -18.06 -7.08 9.70
N SER A 177 -19.05 -6.48 10.37
CA SER A 177 -20.44 -6.44 9.90
C SER A 177 -20.64 -5.68 8.59
N SER A 178 -19.67 -4.83 8.21
CA SER A 178 -19.72 -3.98 7.04
C SER A 178 -18.82 -4.45 5.89
N ILE A 179 -18.24 -5.65 5.99
CA ILE A 179 -17.33 -6.15 4.96
C ILE A 179 -18.12 -6.50 3.70
N GLY A 180 -17.65 -6.00 2.56
CA GLY A 180 -18.26 -6.18 1.25
C GLY A 180 -17.42 -7.03 0.30
N ASP A 181 -17.96 -7.24 -0.90
CA ASP A 181 -17.30 -8.03 -1.97
C ASP A 181 -15.98 -7.42 -2.47
N ASN A 182 -15.73 -6.15 -2.18
CA ASN A 182 -14.47 -5.45 -2.45
C ASN A 182 -13.37 -5.75 -1.42
N GLN A 183 -13.65 -6.61 -0.45
CA GLN A 183 -12.73 -7.03 0.60
C GLN A 183 -12.59 -8.55 0.63
N ILE A 184 -11.48 -9.00 1.22
CA ILE A 184 -11.12 -10.40 1.45
C ILE A 184 -10.87 -10.52 2.96
N CYS A 185 -11.45 -11.53 3.60
CA CYS A 185 -11.03 -11.92 4.95
C CYS A 185 -10.11 -13.12 4.84
N ALA A 186 -8.89 -13.01 5.33
CA ALA A 186 -7.92 -14.09 5.26
C ALA A 186 -7.04 -14.15 6.51
N GLY A 187 -6.60 -15.36 6.83
CA GLY A 187 -5.79 -15.63 8.02
C GLY A 187 -5.88 -17.10 8.41
N SER A 188 -4.98 -17.55 9.27
CA SER A 188 -5.11 -18.89 9.85
C SER A 188 -6.21 -18.88 10.90
N ARG A 189 -7.11 -19.87 10.87
CA ARG A 189 -8.25 -19.95 11.82
C ARG A 189 -7.82 -20.03 13.28
N ASP A 190 -6.65 -20.60 13.54
CA ASP A 190 -6.04 -20.72 14.86
C ASP A 190 -5.19 -19.49 15.26
N GLY A 191 -5.14 -18.44 14.43
CA GLY A 191 -4.33 -17.25 14.67
C GLY A 191 -2.82 -17.46 14.51
N SER A 192 -2.36 -18.67 14.15
CA SER A 192 -0.93 -18.96 14.05
C SER A 192 -0.23 -18.18 12.95
N ARG A 193 -0.98 -17.73 11.93
CA ARG A 193 -0.45 -16.97 10.78
C ARG A 193 -1.37 -15.83 10.40
N ASP A 194 -0.82 -14.63 10.34
CA ASP A 194 -1.55 -13.40 10.03
C ASP A 194 -0.63 -12.24 9.67
N SER A 195 -1.11 -11.32 8.82
CA SER A 195 -0.48 -10.01 8.62
C SER A 195 -0.57 -9.17 9.89
N CYS A 196 0.35 -8.22 10.07
CA CYS A 196 0.29 -7.32 11.22
C CYS A 196 0.74 -5.89 10.91
N TYR A 197 0.87 -5.07 11.95
CA TYR A 197 1.33 -3.67 11.85
C TYR A 197 2.59 -3.57 11.01
N GLY A 198 2.58 -2.70 10.00
CA GLY A 198 3.68 -2.52 9.04
C GLY A 198 3.54 -3.34 7.74
N ASP A 199 2.66 -4.34 7.67
CA ASP A 199 2.37 -5.06 6.42
C ASP A 199 1.37 -4.34 5.51
N SER A 200 0.69 -3.31 6.03
CA SER A 200 -0.31 -2.50 5.34
C SER A 200 0.10 -2.13 3.91
N GLY A 201 -0.82 -2.31 2.96
CA GLY A 201 -0.58 -2.10 1.54
C GLY A 201 0.27 -3.16 0.85
N GLY A 202 0.92 -4.05 1.59
CA GLY A 202 1.69 -5.18 1.06
C GLY A 202 0.82 -6.20 0.32
N PRO A 203 1.41 -6.97 -0.60
CA PRO A 203 0.66 -7.86 -1.48
C PRO A 203 0.20 -9.15 -0.77
N LEU A 204 -1.03 -9.55 -1.07
CA LEU A 204 -1.55 -10.90 -0.89
C LEU A 204 -1.61 -11.58 -2.26
N VAL A 205 -0.86 -12.66 -2.46
CA VAL A 205 -0.70 -13.30 -3.77
C VAL A 205 -1.23 -14.73 -3.80
N THR A 206 -1.67 -15.17 -4.97
CA THR A 206 -2.08 -16.56 -5.21
C THR A 206 -0.88 -17.49 -5.36
N THR A 207 -1.14 -18.81 -5.38
CA THR A 207 -0.14 -19.83 -5.71
C THR A 207 0.46 -19.66 -7.11
N SER A 208 -0.29 -19.03 -8.04
CA SER A 208 0.16 -18.69 -9.39
C SER A 208 0.92 -17.36 -9.46
N ARG A 209 1.25 -16.77 -8.30
CA ARG A 209 1.98 -15.49 -8.18
C ARG A 209 1.27 -14.30 -8.83
N THR A 210 -0.07 -14.34 -8.84
CA THR A 210 -0.92 -13.20 -9.22
C THR A 210 -1.32 -12.40 -7.98
N LEU A 211 -1.46 -11.09 -8.14
CA LEU A 211 -1.85 -10.18 -7.05
C LEU A 211 -3.36 -10.29 -6.80
N TYR A 212 -3.72 -10.84 -5.64
CA TYR A 212 -5.10 -11.08 -5.26
C TYR A 212 -5.67 -9.98 -4.36
N GLY A 213 -4.85 -9.50 -3.43
CA GLY A 213 -5.24 -8.46 -2.51
C GLY A 213 -4.10 -7.58 -1.99
N LEU A 214 -4.47 -6.57 -1.20
CA LEU A 214 -3.55 -5.70 -0.48
C LEU A 214 -3.92 -5.71 1.01
N VAL A 215 -2.95 -5.85 1.91
CA VAL A 215 -3.17 -5.78 3.36
C VAL A 215 -3.86 -4.45 3.70
N SER A 216 -4.98 -4.49 4.41
CA SER A 216 -5.80 -3.29 4.66
C SER A 216 -5.97 -3.02 6.16
N TRP A 217 -6.64 -3.90 6.91
CA TRP A 217 -6.86 -3.70 8.34
C TRP A 217 -7.11 -5.00 9.09
N GLY A 218 -7.05 -4.95 10.42
CA GLY A 218 -7.43 -6.03 11.32
C GLY A 218 -7.78 -5.45 12.70
N VAL A 219 -8.60 -6.15 13.49
CA VAL A 219 -8.90 -5.74 14.88
C VAL A 219 -7.73 -6.05 15.81
N SER A 220 -7.05 -7.14 15.52
CA SER A 220 -5.83 -7.64 16.15
C SER A 220 -5.04 -8.42 15.10
N CYS A 221 -3.81 -8.82 15.43
CA CYS A 221 -3.03 -9.73 14.60
C CYS A 221 -2.86 -11.07 15.32
N GLY A 222 -3.05 -12.18 14.60
CA GLY A 222 -2.70 -13.51 15.09
C GLY A 222 -3.56 -13.99 16.27
N GLU A 223 -4.78 -13.46 16.38
CA GLU A 223 -5.76 -13.91 17.36
C GLU A 223 -6.62 -15.03 16.75
N PRO A 224 -6.80 -16.18 17.44
CA PRO A 224 -7.63 -17.27 16.94
C PRO A 224 -9.05 -16.79 16.60
N GLY A 225 -9.51 -17.15 15.40
CA GLY A 225 -10.84 -16.77 14.90
C GLY A 225 -10.96 -15.32 14.38
N MET A 226 -9.91 -14.50 14.48
CA MET A 226 -9.90 -13.13 13.97
C MET A 226 -9.04 -13.04 12.70
N PRO A 227 -9.65 -12.95 11.49
CA PRO A 227 -8.89 -12.76 10.27
C PRO A 227 -8.43 -11.31 10.08
N GLY A 228 -7.33 -11.15 9.34
CA GLY A 228 -7.01 -9.89 8.67
C GLY A 228 -7.96 -9.62 7.49
N VAL A 229 -8.13 -8.34 7.16
CA VAL A 229 -8.94 -7.88 6.03
C VAL A 229 -8.04 -7.22 5.01
N TYR A 230 -8.28 -7.58 3.74
CA TYR A 230 -7.49 -7.18 2.60
C TYR A 230 -8.42 -6.56 1.55
N THR A 231 -7.90 -5.61 0.78
CA THR A 231 -8.59 -5.08 -0.40
C THR A 231 -8.58 -6.14 -1.49
N ARG A 232 -9.74 -6.46 -2.10
CA ARG A 232 -9.84 -7.37 -3.26
C ARG A 232 -9.50 -6.61 -4.54
N VAL A 233 -8.29 -6.79 -5.08
CA VAL A 233 -7.79 -5.98 -6.21
C VAL A 233 -8.67 -6.13 -7.46
N ALA A 234 -9.19 -7.33 -7.73
CA ALA A 234 -10.10 -7.62 -8.84
C ALA A 234 -11.42 -6.81 -8.83
N SER A 235 -11.78 -6.21 -7.69
CA SER A 235 -12.97 -5.35 -7.57
C SER A 235 -12.73 -3.91 -8.03
N TYR A 236 -11.48 -3.58 -8.40
CA TYR A 236 -11.04 -2.24 -8.79
C TYR A 236 -10.51 -2.18 -10.23
N ASP A 237 -10.73 -3.22 -11.04
CA ASP A 237 -10.28 -3.30 -12.44
C ASP A 237 -10.56 -2.03 -13.26
N THR A 238 -11.77 -1.49 -13.13
CA THR A 238 -12.24 -0.30 -13.82
C THR A 238 -11.45 0.93 -13.38
N TRP A 239 -11.24 1.07 -12.07
CA TRP A 239 -10.45 2.18 -11.51
C TRP A 239 -8.97 2.02 -11.84
N LEU A 240 -8.40 0.80 -11.79
CA LEU A 240 -7.00 0.53 -12.12
C LEU A 240 -6.71 0.75 -13.60
N SER A 241 -7.68 0.49 -14.49
CA SER A 241 -7.55 0.78 -15.92
C SER A 241 -7.53 2.28 -16.23
N SER A 242 -8.13 3.08 -15.36
CA SER A 242 -8.27 4.52 -15.55
C SER A 242 -8.50 5.22 -14.21
N PRO A 243 -7.44 5.42 -13.41
CA PRO A 243 -7.58 5.98 -12.06
C PRO A 243 -8.04 7.45 -12.06
N LEU A 244 -8.10 8.09 -13.24
CA LEU A 244 -8.61 9.44 -13.49
C LEU A 244 -9.39 9.46 -14.83
N ARG A 245 -10.73 9.29 -14.82
CA ARG A 245 -11.58 9.47 -16.02
C ARG A 245 -12.07 10.91 -16.16
N ALA A 246 -12.22 11.40 -17.39
CA ALA A 246 -12.80 12.72 -17.68
C ALA A 246 -14.26 12.87 -17.20
N ASP A 247 -15.02 11.77 -17.13
CA ASP A 247 -16.40 11.76 -16.65
C ASP A 247 -16.49 11.65 -15.11
N ASP A 248 -15.45 11.10 -14.45
CA ASP A 248 -15.37 11.00 -12.99
C ASP A 248 -15.07 12.35 -12.32
N LEU A 249 -14.59 13.34 -13.07
CA LEU A 249 -14.27 14.68 -12.53
C LEU A 249 -15.50 15.41 -11.96
N SER A 250 -16.74 15.02 -12.32
CA SER A 250 -17.96 15.46 -11.60
C SER A 250 -18.23 14.70 -10.30
N GLU A 251 -17.70 13.49 -10.14
CA GLU A 251 -17.79 12.66 -8.93
C GLU A 251 -16.60 12.87 -7.96
N LEU A 252 -15.52 13.52 -8.41
CA LEU A 252 -14.36 13.85 -7.57
C LEU A 252 -14.63 14.94 -6.51
N ILE A 253 -15.86 15.46 -6.46
CA ILE A 253 -16.34 16.33 -5.38
C ILE A 253 -16.30 15.51 -4.09
N GLY A 254 -15.37 15.83 -3.20
CA GLY A 254 -15.17 15.09 -1.96
C GLY A 254 -13.96 14.14 -1.98
N SER A 255 -13.35 13.86 -3.12
CA SER A 255 -12.14 13.04 -3.21
C SER A 255 -10.90 13.81 -2.75
N VAL A 256 -10.05 13.16 -1.96
CA VAL A 256 -8.85 13.76 -1.40
C VAL A 256 -7.65 13.42 -2.28
N PHE A 257 -7.01 14.44 -2.79
CA PHE A 257 -5.81 14.34 -3.58
C PHE A 257 -4.59 14.80 -2.80
N TYR A 258 -3.51 14.04 -2.96
CA TYR A 258 -2.18 14.37 -2.47
C TYR A 258 -1.28 14.57 -3.67
N PHE A 259 -1.19 15.82 -4.13
CA PHE A 259 -0.23 16.19 -5.14
C PHE A 259 0.86 17.05 -4.51
N PRO A 260 2.13 16.76 -4.80
CA PRO A 260 3.20 17.69 -4.48
C PRO A 260 3.02 18.94 -5.34
N LEU A 261 2.79 20.07 -4.69
CA LEU A 261 2.74 21.37 -5.35
C LEU A 261 4.12 22.02 -5.33
N LEU A 262 4.44 22.74 -6.40
CA LEU A 262 5.62 23.58 -6.47
C LEU A 262 5.21 25.05 -6.35
N HIS A 263 5.94 25.79 -5.52
CA HIS A 263 5.88 27.24 -5.46
C HIS A 263 7.27 27.78 -5.15
N GLU A 264 7.77 28.70 -5.98
CA GLU A 264 9.12 29.30 -5.85
C GLU A 264 10.25 28.25 -5.69
N GLY A 265 10.17 27.15 -6.43
CA GLY A 265 11.18 26.08 -6.40
C GLY A 265 11.14 25.18 -5.16
N ARG A 266 10.18 25.38 -4.24
CA ARG A 266 9.98 24.53 -3.07
C ARG A 266 8.78 23.61 -3.27
N ARG A 267 8.92 22.36 -2.83
CA ARG A 267 7.86 21.33 -2.88
C ARG A 267 7.03 21.39 -1.60
N PHE A 268 5.72 21.43 -1.75
CA PHE A 268 4.74 21.44 -0.67
C PHE A 268 3.81 20.26 -0.86
N SER A 269 3.65 19.44 0.18
CA SER A 269 2.59 18.45 0.22
C SER A 269 1.34 19.11 0.75
N ALA A 270 0.23 18.99 0.04
CA ALA A 270 -1.01 19.52 0.52
C ALA A 270 -2.21 18.67 0.12
N ARG A 271 -3.18 18.67 1.04
CA ARG A 271 -4.40 17.90 0.96
C ARG A 271 -5.45 18.74 0.25
N TYR A 272 -5.92 18.26 -0.88
CA TYR A 272 -6.98 18.95 -1.63
C TYR A 272 -8.20 18.08 -1.73
N GLN A 273 -9.36 18.67 -1.45
CA GLN A 273 -10.64 18.05 -1.71
C GLN A 273 -11.33 18.93 -2.74
N LEU A 274 -11.78 18.37 -3.87
CA LEU A 274 -12.57 19.19 -4.79
C LEU A 274 -13.92 19.49 -4.13
N TRP A 275 -14.35 20.76 -4.20
CA TRP A 275 -15.58 21.23 -3.56
C TRP A 275 -16.58 21.71 -4.61
N GLY A 276 -17.82 21.26 -4.49
CA GLY A 276 -18.93 21.74 -5.33
C GLY A 276 -18.81 21.35 -6.82
N LYS A 277 -19.78 21.76 -7.64
CA LYS A 277 -19.75 21.49 -9.08
C LYS A 277 -18.67 22.33 -9.76
N ASN A 278 -18.09 21.78 -10.84
CA ASN A 278 -17.20 22.54 -11.74
C ASN A 278 -17.91 23.85 -12.16
N VAL A 279 -17.23 24.99 -11.99
CA VAL A 279 -17.76 26.31 -12.35
C VAL A 279 -17.25 26.81 -13.71
N SER A 280 -16.36 26.05 -14.36
CA SER A 280 -15.86 26.38 -15.70
C SER A 280 -16.80 25.89 -16.80
N SER A 281 -17.02 26.74 -17.79
CA SER A 281 -17.70 26.41 -19.05
C SER A 281 -16.76 25.80 -20.11
N SER A 282 -15.46 25.78 -19.86
CA SER A 282 -14.45 25.25 -20.79
C SER A 282 -14.25 23.74 -20.59
N PRO A 283 -14.21 22.94 -21.67
CA PRO A 283 -13.84 21.53 -21.59
C PRO A 283 -12.34 21.33 -21.27
N ALA A 284 -11.47 22.28 -21.62
CA ALA A 284 -10.02 22.20 -21.44
C ALA A 284 -9.51 22.70 -20.07
N LEU A 285 -10.39 23.31 -19.29
CA LEU A 285 -10.08 23.85 -17.97
C LEU A 285 -11.28 23.58 -17.06
N ARG A 286 -11.09 22.81 -15.99
CA ARG A 286 -12.14 22.61 -14.99
C ARG A 286 -11.72 23.31 -13.71
N THR A 287 -12.61 24.11 -13.14
CA THR A 287 -12.29 24.94 -11.98
C THR A 287 -13.30 24.66 -10.88
N TRP A 288 -12.79 24.46 -9.67
CA TRP A 288 -13.57 24.38 -8.44
C TRP A 288 -13.14 25.52 -7.53
N ARG A 289 -14.11 26.28 -6.99
CA ARG A 289 -13.82 27.45 -6.16
C ARG A 289 -14.53 27.36 -4.82
N ARG A 290 -13.84 27.70 -3.75
CA ARG A 290 -14.40 27.79 -2.39
C ARG A 290 -13.93 29.06 -1.70
N LYS A 291 -14.83 29.69 -0.94
CA LYS A 291 -14.49 30.78 -0.03
C LYS A 291 -14.01 30.21 1.30
N LEU A 292 -12.87 30.70 1.81
CA LEU A 292 -12.29 30.30 3.08
C LEU A 292 -11.94 31.56 3.88
N GLY A 293 -12.79 31.92 4.86
CA GLY A 293 -12.70 33.24 5.50
C GLY A 293 -12.93 34.36 4.49
N ASP A 294 -11.96 35.28 4.36
CA ASP A 294 -11.97 36.40 3.41
C ASP A 294 -11.29 36.07 2.06
N GLU A 295 -10.66 34.90 1.94
CA GLU A 295 -9.96 34.48 0.73
C GLU A 295 -10.80 33.53 -0.13
N PHE A 296 -10.44 33.47 -1.42
CA PHE A 296 -10.90 32.40 -2.31
C PHE A 296 -9.75 31.45 -2.62
N ILE A 297 -10.09 30.16 -2.61
CA ILE A 297 -9.26 29.09 -3.12
C ILE A 297 -9.92 28.57 -4.40
N ALA A 298 -9.15 28.46 -5.48
CA ALA A 298 -9.56 27.80 -6.71
C ALA A 298 -8.62 26.63 -7.00
N ILE A 299 -9.17 25.50 -7.41
CA ILE A 299 -8.41 24.37 -7.95
C ILE A 299 -8.79 24.28 -9.41
N ASP A 300 -7.81 24.41 -10.29
CA ASP A 300 -7.94 24.24 -11.72
C ASP A 300 -7.33 22.90 -12.10
N LEU A 301 -8.09 22.08 -12.81
CA LEU A 301 -7.56 21.01 -13.63
C LEU A 301 -7.28 21.59 -15.00
N VAL A 302 -6.00 21.75 -15.31
CA VAL A 302 -5.51 22.32 -16.57
C VAL A 302 -5.08 21.17 -17.47
N GLU A 303 -5.49 21.16 -18.73
CA GLU A 303 -4.99 20.19 -19.73
C GLU A 303 -3.88 20.82 -20.59
N PRO A 304 -2.60 20.86 -20.16
CA PRO A 304 -1.52 21.47 -20.94
C PRO A 304 -1.26 20.80 -22.29
N SER A 305 -1.66 19.55 -22.47
CA SER A 305 -1.56 18.82 -23.73
C SER A 305 -2.61 17.71 -23.76
N PRO A 306 -3.10 17.27 -24.94
CA PRO A 306 -4.19 16.30 -25.03
C PRO A 306 -3.95 15.05 -24.19
N GLY A 307 -4.87 14.76 -23.28
CA GLY A 307 -4.78 13.65 -22.35
C GLY A 307 -3.64 13.80 -21.35
N ARG A 308 -3.22 15.02 -20.99
CA ARG A 308 -2.28 15.29 -19.90
C ARG A 308 -2.81 16.46 -19.12
N PHE A 309 -3.06 16.24 -17.84
CA PHE A 309 -3.66 17.21 -16.93
C PHE A 309 -2.70 17.60 -15.82
N ARG A 310 -2.80 18.82 -15.31
CA ARG A 310 -2.14 19.31 -14.10
C ARG A 310 -3.19 19.88 -13.16
N LEU A 311 -2.88 19.87 -11.88
CA LEU A 311 -3.66 20.61 -10.90
C LEU A 311 -2.94 21.91 -10.58
N ARG A 312 -3.66 23.02 -10.70
CA ARG A 312 -3.21 24.33 -10.26
C ARG A 312 -4.11 24.78 -9.13
N LEU A 313 -3.52 25.08 -7.99
CA LEU A 313 -4.20 25.72 -6.88
C LEU A 313 -3.91 27.22 -6.91
N ASN A 314 -4.96 28.03 -6.89
CA ASN A 314 -4.87 29.47 -6.71
C ASN A 314 -5.44 29.82 -5.32
N ARG A 315 -4.71 30.60 -4.54
CA ARG A 315 -5.16 31.12 -3.24
C ARG A 315 -4.75 32.58 -3.11
N GLY A 316 -5.72 33.49 -3.15
CA GLY A 316 -5.44 34.93 -3.29
C GLY A 316 -4.64 35.19 -4.57
N GLU A 317 -3.50 35.89 -4.47
CA GLU A 317 -2.57 36.13 -5.58
C GLU A 317 -1.55 34.99 -5.79
N LYS A 318 -1.52 33.99 -4.91
CA LYS A 318 -0.55 32.90 -4.98
C LYS A 318 -1.06 31.77 -5.86
N THR A 319 -0.19 31.31 -6.76
CA THR A 319 -0.43 30.14 -7.61
C THR A 319 0.56 29.03 -7.26
N TYR A 320 0.04 27.81 -7.19
CA TYR A 320 0.78 26.59 -6.92
C TYR A 320 0.38 25.58 -7.98
N GLU A 321 1.34 24.89 -8.60
CA GLU A 321 1.05 23.89 -9.62
C GLU A 321 1.58 22.52 -9.22
N SER A 322 0.88 21.47 -9.60
CA SER A 322 1.41 20.12 -9.54
C SER A 322 2.69 20.08 -10.36
N ALA A 323 3.75 19.50 -9.77
CA ALA A 323 5.05 19.41 -10.42
C ALA A 323 4.98 18.70 -11.79
N THR A 324 3.96 17.86 -11.98
CA THR A 324 3.85 16.96 -13.10
C THR A 324 2.44 16.89 -13.65
N SER A 325 2.38 16.53 -14.93
CA SER A 325 1.13 16.27 -15.66
C SER A 325 0.80 14.79 -15.61
N PHE A 326 -0.40 14.44 -15.18
CA PHE A 326 -0.93 13.07 -15.21
C PHE A 326 -1.62 12.80 -16.55
N THR A 327 -1.53 11.58 -17.04
CA THR A 327 -1.99 11.24 -18.41
C THR A 327 -3.40 10.64 -18.36
N GLU A 328 -4.33 11.17 -19.15
CA GLU A 328 -5.57 10.50 -19.54
C GLU A 328 -5.19 9.33 -20.45
N LEU A 329 -5.49 8.11 -20.01
CA LEU A 329 -5.43 6.97 -20.92
C LEU A 329 -6.67 7.04 -21.81
N LYS A 330 -6.50 7.48 -23.06
CA LYS A 330 -7.53 7.33 -24.09
C LYS A 330 -7.80 5.83 -24.29
N ARG A 331 -9.10 5.49 -24.35
CA ARG A 331 -9.61 4.14 -24.67
C ARG A 331 -8.93 3.54 -25.90
#